data_AF-A0A6B1I9D7-F1
#
_entry.id   AF-A0A6B1I9D7-F1
#
_cell.length_a   1.000
_cell.length_b   1.000
_cell.length_c   1.000
_cell.angle_alpha   90.00
_cell.angle_beta   90.00
_cell.angle_gamma   90.00
#
_symmetry.space_group_name_H-M   'P 1'
#
loop_
_entity.id
_entity.type
_entity.pdbx_description
1 polymer ?
#
loop_
_entity_poly.entity_id
_entity_poly.type
_entity_poly.pdbx_seq_one_letter_code
_entity_poly.pdbx_strand_id
1 'polypeptide(L)'
;LEQVLAEKTVAEWCDILATAGVPSGPLCDVGQVFDDEQVAARNMIVELEHPVAGRQTVANSPLRFSATPVELRGPAPLLGQHTEEVLSGVLGLTEGEMEELRAEGVI
;
A
#
# COMPACT_ATOMS: atom_id res chain seq x y z
N LEU A 1 18.72 -15.67 -30.78
CA LEU A 1 18.73 -14.91 -29.51
C LEU A 1 18.19 -15.77 -28.37
N GLU A 2 16.96 -16.27 -28.44
CA GLU A 2 16.37 -17.13 -27.39
C GLU A 2 17.23 -18.34 -27.02
N GLN A 3 17.77 -19.04 -28.02
CA GLN A 3 18.68 -20.17 -27.79
C GLN A 3 19.91 -19.80 -26.95
N VAL A 4 20.47 -18.61 -27.18
CA VAL A 4 21.63 -18.10 -26.43
C VAL A 4 21.20 -17.69 -25.03
N LEU A 5 20.08 -16.99 -24.88
CA LEU A 5 19.57 -16.57 -23.56
C LEU A 5 19.26 -17.76 -22.65
N ALA A 6 18.95 -18.95 -23.21
CA ALA A 6 18.74 -20.16 -22.44
C ALA A 6 20.03 -20.80 -21.89
N GLU A 7 21.22 -20.37 -22.31
CA GLU A 7 22.51 -20.98 -21.93
C GLU A 7 23.04 -20.55 -20.55
N LYS A 8 22.46 -19.49 -19.96
CA LYS A 8 22.89 -18.95 -18.65
C LYS A 8 21.69 -18.61 -17.77
N THR A 9 21.94 -18.52 -16.48
CA THR A 9 20.95 -18.07 -15.50
C THR A 9 20.61 -16.59 -15.69
N VAL A 10 19.47 -16.18 -15.14
CA VAL A 10 19.04 -14.77 -15.16
C VAL A 10 20.08 -13.86 -14.51
N ALA A 11 20.67 -14.28 -13.39
CA ALA A 11 21.70 -13.51 -12.68
C ALA A 11 22.93 -13.27 -13.56
N GLU A 12 23.46 -14.34 -14.19
CA GLU A 12 24.59 -14.24 -15.10
C GLU A 12 24.30 -13.30 -16.28
N TRP A 13 23.11 -13.37 -16.87
CA TRP A 13 22.73 -12.47 -17.95
C TRP A 13 22.60 -11.02 -17.49
N CYS A 14 22.01 -10.77 -16.31
CA CYS A 14 21.92 -9.42 -15.76
C CYS A 14 23.31 -8.81 -15.55
N ASP A 15 24.27 -9.57 -15.02
CA ASP A 15 25.65 -9.10 -14.82
C ASP A 15 26.37 -8.80 -16.15
N ILE A 16 26.24 -9.70 -17.13
CA ILE A 16 26.84 -9.53 -18.47
C ILE A 16 26.27 -8.29 -19.16
N LEU A 17 24.94 -8.15 -19.16
CA LEU A 17 24.25 -7.04 -19.82
C LEU A 17 24.50 -5.71 -19.12
N ALA A 18 24.50 -5.68 -17.78
CA ALA A 18 24.87 -4.49 -17.01
C ALA A 18 26.30 -4.03 -17.30
N THR A 19 27.26 -4.96 -17.39
CA THR A 19 28.66 -4.67 -17.77
C THR A 19 28.75 -4.10 -19.19
N ALA A 20 27.90 -4.55 -20.10
CA ALA A 20 27.80 -4.04 -21.46
C ALA A 20 27.02 -2.71 -21.58
N GLY A 21 26.52 -2.16 -20.46
CA GLY A 21 25.71 -0.93 -20.45
C GLY A 21 24.27 -1.12 -20.95
N VAL A 22 23.79 -2.36 -21.03
CA VAL A 22 22.42 -2.69 -21.42
C VAL A 22 21.55 -2.79 -20.17
N PRO A 23 20.50 -1.95 -20.02
CA PRO A 23 19.58 -2.06 -18.90
C PRO A 23 18.83 -3.40 -18.93
N SER A 24 18.97 -4.18 -17.89
CA SER A 24 18.30 -5.47 -17.71
C SER A 24 18.04 -5.73 -16.23
N GLY A 25 17.01 -6.52 -15.94
CA GLY A 25 16.70 -6.98 -14.59
C GLY A 25 15.91 -8.29 -14.62
N PRO A 26 15.87 -9.02 -13.51
CA PRO A 26 15.09 -10.25 -13.41
C PRO A 26 13.59 -9.96 -13.51
N LEU A 27 12.83 -10.94 -13.98
CA LEU A 27 11.38 -10.95 -13.81
C LEU A 27 11.06 -11.50 -12.42
N CYS A 28 10.72 -10.62 -11.48
CA CYS A 28 10.38 -11.01 -10.12
C CYS A 28 8.93 -11.49 -10.01
N ASP A 29 8.69 -12.57 -9.29
CA ASP A 29 7.36 -12.93 -8.80
C ASP A 29 6.96 -12.09 -7.58
N VAL A 30 5.71 -12.26 -7.12
CA VAL A 30 5.18 -11.49 -6.00
C VAL A 30 5.97 -11.71 -4.72
N GLY A 31 6.39 -12.94 -4.40
CA GLY A 31 7.16 -13.20 -3.18
C GLY A 31 8.53 -12.53 -3.23
N GLN A 32 9.20 -12.64 -4.39
CA GLN A 32 10.50 -12.01 -4.61
C GLN A 32 10.44 -10.47 -4.50
N VAL A 33 9.33 -9.85 -4.90
CA VAL A 33 9.13 -8.40 -4.69
C VAL A 33 9.03 -8.06 -3.20
N PHE A 34 8.40 -8.90 -2.38
CA PHE A 34 8.27 -8.62 -0.95
C PHE A 34 9.60 -8.76 -0.20
N ASP A 35 10.49 -9.62 -0.69
CA ASP A 35 11.82 -9.86 -0.12
C ASP A 35 12.92 -8.95 -0.70
N ASP A 36 12.59 -8.08 -1.67
CA ASP A 36 13.56 -7.25 -2.38
C ASP A 36 14.13 -6.13 -1.48
N GLU A 37 15.46 -5.99 -1.48
CA GLU A 37 16.16 -5.01 -0.64
C GLU A 37 15.76 -3.56 -0.96
N GLN A 38 15.47 -3.22 -2.22
CA GLN A 38 15.00 -1.88 -2.59
C GLN A 38 13.56 -1.66 -2.11
N VAL A 39 12.73 -2.70 -2.11
CA VAL A 39 11.36 -2.64 -1.58
C VAL A 39 11.38 -2.34 -0.08
N ALA A 40 12.25 -3.02 0.67
CA ALA A 40 12.48 -2.77 2.09
C ALA A 40 13.09 -1.38 2.35
N ALA A 41 14.20 -1.05 1.67
CA ALA A 41 14.90 0.23 1.85
C ALA A 41 14.02 1.45 1.56
N ARG A 42 13.03 1.29 0.67
CA ARG A 42 12.09 2.34 0.32
C ARG A 42 10.83 2.35 1.16
N ASN A 43 10.63 1.44 2.12
CA ASN A 43 9.39 1.29 2.89
C ASN A 43 8.16 1.17 1.98
N MET A 44 8.26 0.37 0.92
CA MET A 44 7.17 0.18 -0.05
C MET A 44 6.12 -0.83 0.42
N ILE A 45 6.41 -1.56 1.49
CA ILE A 45 5.49 -2.50 2.14
C ILE A 45 5.49 -2.17 3.62
N VAL A 46 4.32 -2.10 4.23
CA VAL A 46 4.14 -1.76 5.65
C VAL A 46 3.17 -2.72 6.31
N GLU A 47 3.33 -2.91 7.62
CA GLU A 47 2.37 -3.63 8.44
C GLU A 47 1.44 -2.64 9.16
N LEU A 48 0.15 -2.96 9.21
CA LEU A 48 -0.85 -2.22 9.96
C LEU A 48 -1.79 -3.17 10.71
N GLU A 49 -2.37 -2.69 11.80
CA GLU A 49 -3.37 -3.45 12.57
C GLU A 49 -4.77 -3.00 12.16
N HIS A 50 -5.54 -3.88 11.52
CA HIS A 50 -6.93 -3.62 11.15
C HIS A 50 -7.88 -4.11 12.27
N PRO A 51 -8.85 -3.30 12.74
CA PRO A 51 -9.67 -3.64 13.91
C PRO A 51 -10.40 -4.99 13.84
N VAL A 52 -10.75 -5.42 12.62
CA VAL A 52 -11.47 -6.68 12.37
C VAL A 52 -10.59 -7.77 11.75
N ALA A 53 -9.59 -7.37 10.98
CA ALA A 53 -8.82 -8.31 10.14
C ALA A 53 -7.45 -8.62 10.73
N GLY A 54 -7.10 -7.99 11.86
CA GLY A 54 -5.84 -8.16 12.55
C GLY A 54 -4.67 -7.50 11.81
N ARG A 55 -3.46 -7.98 12.10
CA ARG A 55 -2.24 -7.54 11.44
C ARG A 55 -2.23 -7.89 9.96
N GLN A 56 -2.02 -6.89 9.11
CA GLN A 56 -2.00 -7.02 7.65
C GLN A 56 -0.76 -6.36 7.06
N THR A 57 -0.21 -6.99 6.02
CA THR A 57 0.87 -6.44 5.20
C THR A 57 0.26 -5.80 3.95
N VAL A 58 0.52 -4.50 3.73
CA VAL A 58 -0.05 -3.74 2.61
C VAL A 58 1.01 -2.99 1.84
N ALA A 59 0.75 -2.73 0.56
CA ALA A 59 1.56 -1.84 -0.25
C ALA A 59 1.42 -0.39 0.25
N ASN A 60 2.53 0.27 0.49
CA ASN A 60 2.59 1.68 0.83
C ASN A 60 2.54 2.54 -0.44
N SER A 61 2.32 3.84 -0.30
CA SER A 61 2.46 4.77 -1.43
C SER A 61 3.87 4.68 -2.01
N PRO A 62 4.06 4.63 -3.34
CA PRO A 62 5.38 4.66 -3.96
C PRO A 62 5.98 6.08 -4.01
N LEU A 63 5.16 7.11 -3.77
CA LEU A 63 5.54 8.51 -3.87
C LEU A 63 6.31 8.97 -2.64
N ARG A 64 7.38 9.75 -2.85
CA ARG A 64 8.20 10.34 -1.79
C ARG A 64 8.33 11.84 -2.06
N PHE A 65 7.66 12.65 -1.26
CA PHE A 65 7.77 14.11 -1.31
C PHE A 65 8.61 14.61 -0.15
N SER A 66 9.52 15.55 -0.40
CA SER A 66 10.40 16.11 0.62
C SER A 66 9.71 17.09 1.56
N ALA A 67 8.76 17.88 1.05
CA ALA A 67 8.05 18.91 1.84
C ALA A 67 6.76 18.40 2.49
N THR A 68 6.08 17.45 1.85
CA THR A 68 4.79 16.89 2.31
C THR A 68 4.83 15.37 2.24
N PRO A 69 5.56 14.71 3.15
CA PRO A 69 5.69 13.25 3.14
C PRO A 69 4.34 12.55 3.04
N VAL A 70 4.29 11.46 2.25
CA VAL A 70 3.08 10.65 2.17
C VAL A 70 3.07 9.71 3.36
N GLU A 71 2.09 9.89 4.24
CA GLU A 71 1.92 9.10 5.45
C GLU A 71 0.65 8.28 5.38
N LEU A 72 0.76 6.98 5.69
CA LEU A 72 -0.39 6.13 5.89
C LEU A 72 -0.99 6.44 7.28
N ARG A 73 -2.24 6.88 7.32
CA ARG A 73 -2.89 7.34 8.57
C ARG A 73 -3.51 6.22 9.40
N GLY A 74 -3.47 4.98 8.91
CA GLY A 74 -4.03 3.82 9.59
C GLY A 74 -4.69 2.82 8.63
N PRO A 75 -5.37 1.81 9.18
CA PRO A 75 -6.21 0.88 8.42
C PRO A 75 -7.35 1.60 7.68
N ALA A 76 -7.94 0.91 6.72
CA ALA A 76 -9.21 1.33 6.15
C ALA A 76 -10.29 1.44 7.26
N PRO A 77 -11.14 2.48 7.23
CA PRO A 77 -12.18 2.63 8.22
C PRO A 77 -13.25 1.54 8.08
N LEU A 78 -13.87 1.19 9.20
CA LEU A 78 -15.06 0.35 9.20
C LEU A 78 -16.26 1.10 8.61
N LEU A 79 -17.27 0.34 8.19
CA LEU A 79 -18.55 0.90 7.77
C LEU A 79 -19.13 1.76 8.91
N GLY A 80 -19.36 3.03 8.62
CA GLY A 80 -19.93 3.99 9.57
C GLY A 80 -18.99 4.48 10.68
N GLN A 81 -17.69 4.12 10.65
CA GLN A 81 -16.76 4.45 11.75
C GLN A 81 -16.70 5.94 12.09
N HIS A 82 -16.82 6.81 11.08
CA HIS A 82 -16.72 8.27 11.25
C HIS A 82 -18.08 8.98 11.05
N THR A 83 -19.20 8.26 11.00
CA THR A 83 -20.52 8.86 10.75
C THR A 83 -20.85 9.94 11.77
N GLU A 84 -20.69 9.63 13.06
CA GLU A 84 -21.00 10.57 14.14
C GLU A 84 -20.03 11.76 14.19
N GLU A 85 -18.73 11.52 13.98
CA GLU A 85 -17.71 12.57 13.91
C GLU A 85 -18.03 13.58 12.80
N VAL A 86 -18.43 13.11 11.62
CA VAL A 86 -18.74 13.97 10.48
C VAL A 86 -20.07 14.70 10.66
N LEU A 87 -21.13 13.99 11.06
CA LEU A 87 -22.46 14.60 11.20
C LEU A 87 -22.50 15.65 12.32
N SER A 88 -21.89 15.36 13.47
CA SER A 88 -21.83 16.33 14.57
C SER A 88 -20.75 17.39 14.36
N GLY A 89 -19.53 16.98 14.00
CA GLY A 89 -18.36 17.88 13.96
C GLY A 89 -18.28 18.74 12.69
N VAL A 90 -18.70 18.22 11.53
CA VAL A 90 -18.61 18.94 10.26
C VAL A 90 -19.95 19.57 9.88
N LEU A 91 -21.06 18.85 10.05
CA LEU A 91 -22.39 19.37 9.71
C LEU A 91 -23.09 20.06 10.88
N GLY A 92 -22.62 19.89 12.12
CA GLY A 92 -23.17 20.56 13.30
C GLY A 92 -24.51 20.00 13.77
N LEU A 93 -24.84 18.75 13.43
CA LEU A 93 -26.09 18.13 13.88
C LEU A 93 -26.11 17.99 15.40
N THR A 94 -27.27 18.26 15.98
CA THR A 94 -27.55 18.07 17.39
C THR A 94 -27.74 16.59 17.73
N GLU A 95 -27.65 16.27 19.02
CA GLU A 95 -27.91 14.91 19.52
C GLU A 95 -29.34 14.42 19.16
N GLY A 96 -30.33 15.32 19.20
CA GLY A 96 -31.70 15.00 18.80
C GLY A 96 -31.84 14.64 17.32
N GLU A 97 -31.23 15.41 16.43
CA GLU A 97 -31.22 15.10 14.99
C GLU A 97 -30.49 13.78 14.70
N MET A 98 -29.42 13.48 15.44
CA MET A 98 -28.71 12.20 15.33
C MET A 98 -29.57 11.01 15.77
N GLU A 99 -30.37 11.17 16.82
CA GLU A 99 -31.32 10.13 17.27
C GLU A 99 -32.44 9.89 16.26
N GLU A 100 -32.97 10.95 15.65
CA GLU A 100 -33.99 10.85 14.59
C GLU A 100 -33.46 10.05 13.38
N LEU A 101 -32.25 10.37 12.91
CA LEU A 101 -31.63 9.65 11.79
C LEU A 101 -31.40 8.15 12.10
N ARG A 102 -31.02 7.82 13.34
CA ARG A 102 -30.89 6.42 13.79
C ARG A 102 -32.27 5.73 13.84
N ALA A 103 -33.30 6.42 14.32
CA ALA A 103 -34.65 5.87 14.39
C ALA A 103 -35.27 5.61 13.01
N GLU A 104 -34.93 6.43 12.02
CA GLU A 104 -35.33 6.26 10.62
C GLU A 104 -34.50 5.21 9.85
N GLY A 105 -33.41 4.71 10.45
CA GLY A 105 -32.50 3.74 9.82
C GLY A 105 -31.65 4.33 8.70
N VAL A 106 -31.44 5.65 8.71
CA VAL A 106 -30.59 6.37 7.75
C VAL A 106 -29.11 6.19 8.10
N ILE A 107 -28.79 6.07 9.39
CA ILE A 107 -27.44 5.82 9.94
C ILE A 107 -27.42 4.68 10.96
#